data_AF-A0AAW0V265-F1
#
_entry.id   AF-A0AAW0V265-F1
#
_cell.length_a   1.000
_cell.length_b   1.000
_cell.length_c   1.000
_cell.angle_alpha   90.00
_cell.angle_beta   90.00
_cell.angle_gamma   90.00
#
_symmetry.space_group_name_H-M   'P 1'
#
loop_
_entity.id
_entity.type
_entity.pdbx_description
1 polymer ?
#
loop_
_entity_poly.entity_id
_entity_poly.type
_entity_poly.pdbx_seq_one_letter_code
_entity_poly.pdbx_strand_id
1 'polypeptide(L)'
;MVFTRLLLVICCLAWGSASNNTCPPAFLNRCNCGMAYSRYGFPNQMKYTVNCTNSGFTSATMLQSLPSRTEVLIFTGNIIPTLPINLFNKTEFFDDLDTIDLSGNHIRFIQGKTFHRVSAVKTLILNHNDLEITDEKERPRLFSNFDELEHLHLTNAFSEKINSTDYLLSLEDIFYESRLDSLKTLHLEQNEIWSIGNNTRVFCQLPKLEQLLLTDNRLRDFDFRIDCLHSLRYINLERNMITRFSDDAMKRLDKYTEIRSPRKIKIRMRQNNMVCDCRSKHFIEWLNKTNADIEDWRDFKCNDGYPSSNVGKTLKEVHELRCPYDTSGNMRAMDPLSHAGHFHGYSSATIGALSFLLVFTTSLLLAVAYFHKQKLKSIFVPYWDFITRKIGYTGLNHDEAPQEVNV
;
A
#
# COMPACT_ATOMS: atom_id res chain seq x y z
N MET A 1 11.96 55.63 -66.89
CA MET A 1 12.81 55.07 -65.82
C MET A 1 12.01 55.14 -64.52
N VAL A 2 11.89 53.98 -63.86
CA VAL A 2 11.52 53.79 -62.44
C VAL A 2 10.04 54.00 -62.04
N PHE A 3 9.30 52.89 -62.09
CA PHE A 3 8.25 52.56 -61.11
C PHE A 3 8.94 52.15 -59.80
N THR A 4 8.80 52.93 -58.73
CA THR A 4 9.26 52.53 -57.38
C THR A 4 8.10 51.92 -56.60
N ARG A 5 8.22 50.61 -56.39
CA ARG A 5 7.28 49.78 -55.62
C ARG A 5 7.40 50.04 -54.12
N LEU A 6 6.24 50.26 -53.55
CA LEU A 6 5.86 50.10 -52.16
C LEU A 6 6.11 48.65 -51.71
N LEU A 7 6.91 48.43 -50.66
CA LEU A 7 6.85 47.28 -49.73
C LEU A 7 7.95 47.43 -48.66
N LEU A 8 7.67 48.24 -47.64
CA LEU A 8 8.36 48.18 -46.34
C LEU A 8 7.63 47.13 -45.50
N VAL A 9 8.21 45.94 -45.41
CA VAL A 9 7.77 44.90 -44.47
C VAL A 9 8.21 45.35 -43.07
N ILE A 10 7.25 45.85 -42.30
CA ILE A 10 7.36 46.08 -40.87
C ILE A 10 7.43 44.71 -40.21
N CYS A 11 8.65 44.25 -39.93
CA CYS A 11 8.89 43.08 -39.09
C CYS A 11 9.39 43.57 -37.74
N CYS A 12 8.48 44.01 -36.87
CA CYS A 12 8.68 44.06 -35.43
C CYS A 12 7.38 44.41 -34.71
N LEU A 13 7.20 43.80 -33.54
CA LEU A 13 6.12 43.99 -32.55
C LEU A 13 4.87 43.12 -32.72
N ALA A 14 5.08 41.82 -32.89
CA ALA A 14 4.32 40.86 -32.10
C ALA A 14 5.26 40.22 -31.08
N TRP A 15 5.73 40.99 -30.10
CA TRP A 15 6.04 40.42 -28.78
C TRP A 15 4.72 40.06 -28.13
N GLY A 16 4.06 39.03 -28.67
CA GLY A 16 3.12 38.27 -27.89
C GLY A 16 3.94 37.66 -26.77
N SER A 17 3.67 38.06 -25.54
CA SER A 17 4.15 37.41 -24.33
C SER A 17 3.90 35.90 -24.49
N ALA A 18 4.94 35.15 -24.85
CA ALA A 18 4.89 33.71 -24.86
C ALA A 18 4.60 33.31 -23.41
N SER A 19 3.36 32.91 -23.11
CA SER A 19 3.07 32.31 -21.82
C SER A 19 3.96 31.07 -21.78
N ASN A 20 4.98 31.09 -20.93
CA ASN A 20 6.06 30.10 -20.85
C ASN A 20 5.52 28.77 -20.30
N ASN A 21 4.42 28.25 -20.84
CA ASN A 21 3.71 27.02 -20.49
C ASN A 21 4.30 25.83 -21.26
N THR A 22 5.62 25.85 -21.49
CA THR A 22 6.33 24.81 -22.23
C THR A 22 7.32 24.17 -21.29
N CYS A 23 7.31 22.84 -21.24
CA CYS A 23 8.31 22.12 -20.47
C CYS A 23 9.71 22.31 -21.06
N PRO A 24 10.76 22.26 -20.22
CA PRO A 24 12.14 22.26 -20.69
C PRO A 24 12.41 21.12 -21.69
N PRO A 25 13.34 21.30 -22.65
CA PRO A 25 13.60 20.30 -23.70
C PRO A 25 13.95 18.89 -23.19
N ALA A 26 14.50 18.77 -21.99
CA ALA A 26 14.82 17.50 -21.33
C ALA A 26 13.59 16.58 -21.14
N PHE A 27 12.38 17.14 -21.09
CA PHE A 27 11.12 16.38 -20.99
C PHE A 27 10.65 15.82 -22.34
N LEU A 28 11.36 16.09 -23.43
CA LEU A 28 11.11 15.52 -24.77
C LEU A 28 9.68 15.74 -25.28
N ASN A 29 9.04 16.84 -24.89
CA ASN A 29 7.62 17.14 -25.15
C ASN A 29 6.65 16.04 -24.68
N ARG A 30 7.06 15.20 -23.71
CA ARG A 30 6.22 14.14 -23.15
C ARG A 30 5.44 14.57 -21.91
N CYS A 31 5.62 15.82 -21.48
CA CYS A 31 4.97 16.39 -20.30
C CYS A 31 4.30 17.71 -20.62
N ASN A 32 3.37 18.10 -19.77
CA ASN A 32 2.71 19.39 -19.79
C ASN A 32 3.16 20.24 -18.60
N CYS A 33 3.51 21.51 -18.85
CA CYS A 33 3.98 22.43 -17.83
C CYS A 33 3.19 23.73 -17.89
N GLY A 34 2.61 24.16 -16.78
CA GLY A 34 1.84 25.40 -16.76
C GLY A 34 0.89 25.48 -15.58
N MET A 35 0.14 26.56 -15.51
CA MET A 35 -0.88 26.75 -14.48
C MET A 35 -2.03 25.77 -14.69
N ALA A 36 -2.33 24.97 -13.66
CA ALA A 36 -3.46 24.04 -13.65
C ALA A 36 -4.14 24.02 -12.28
N TYR A 37 -5.40 23.62 -12.24
CA TYR A 37 -6.10 23.39 -10.96
C TYR A 37 -5.48 22.19 -10.25
N SER A 38 -4.97 22.41 -9.04
CA SER A 38 -4.39 21.35 -8.23
C SER A 38 -5.46 20.35 -7.83
N ARG A 39 -5.16 19.06 -8.00
CA ARG A 39 -5.96 17.95 -7.46
C ARG A 39 -5.58 17.60 -6.02
N TYR A 40 -4.51 18.21 -5.50
CA TYR A 40 -3.97 17.99 -4.16
C TYR A 40 -4.18 19.23 -3.30
N GLY A 41 -4.53 19.04 -2.03
CA GLY A 41 -4.82 20.13 -1.10
C GLY A 41 -6.22 20.73 -1.30
N PHE A 42 -6.32 22.06 -1.20
CA PHE A 42 -7.60 22.77 -1.25
C PHE A 42 -8.21 22.80 -2.67
N PRO A 43 -9.54 22.65 -2.80
CA PRO A 43 -10.19 22.71 -4.10
C PRO A 43 -10.04 24.10 -4.73
N ASN A 44 -9.95 24.14 -6.07
CA ASN A 44 -9.90 25.34 -6.90
C ASN A 44 -8.65 26.24 -6.76
N GLN A 45 -7.54 25.73 -6.22
CA GLN A 45 -6.27 26.44 -6.25
C GLN A 45 -5.53 26.19 -7.57
N MET A 46 -5.19 27.26 -8.29
CA MET A 46 -4.32 27.19 -9.47
C MET A 46 -2.85 27.12 -9.02
N LYS A 47 -2.11 26.12 -9.48
CA LYS A 47 -0.69 25.92 -9.19
C LYS A 47 0.10 25.66 -10.47
N TYR A 48 1.35 26.11 -10.53
CA TYR A 48 2.24 25.76 -11.62
C TYR A 48 2.61 24.27 -11.52
N THR A 49 2.05 23.48 -12.45
CA THR A 49 2.10 22.03 -12.44
C THR A 49 2.97 21.51 -13.58
N VAL A 50 3.84 20.55 -13.27
CA VAL A 50 4.54 19.72 -14.26
C VAL A 50 3.92 18.34 -14.22
N ASN A 51 3.25 17.95 -15.30
CA ASN A 51 2.53 16.68 -15.42
C ASN A 51 3.14 15.79 -16.51
N CYS A 52 3.63 14.63 -16.09
CA CYS A 52 4.26 13.58 -16.89
C CYS A 52 3.56 12.22 -16.69
N THR A 53 2.23 12.23 -16.50
CA THR A 53 1.46 10.99 -16.36
C THR A 53 1.55 10.12 -17.61
N ASN A 54 1.91 8.84 -17.45
CA ASN A 54 2.01 7.84 -18.52
C ASN A 54 2.90 8.26 -19.71
N SER A 55 3.95 9.05 -19.43
CA SER A 55 4.87 9.58 -20.44
C SER A 55 5.90 8.56 -20.95
N GLY A 56 5.89 7.33 -20.42
CA GLY A 56 6.76 6.23 -20.84
C GLY A 56 8.22 6.43 -20.46
N PHE A 57 8.49 7.21 -19.40
CA PHE A 57 9.86 7.37 -18.91
C PHE A 57 10.36 6.10 -18.20
N THR A 58 11.62 5.75 -18.45
CA THR A 58 12.31 4.63 -17.79
C THR A 58 13.41 5.08 -16.82
N SER A 59 13.58 6.40 -16.69
CA SER A 59 14.55 7.08 -15.85
C SER A 59 13.97 8.42 -15.41
N ALA A 60 14.35 8.93 -14.25
CA ALA A 60 13.88 10.23 -13.74
C ALA A 60 14.90 11.37 -13.95
N THR A 61 15.92 11.16 -14.78
CA THR A 61 17.02 12.13 -14.98
C THR A 61 16.56 13.47 -15.55
N MET A 62 15.47 13.52 -16.32
CA MET A 62 14.89 14.78 -16.82
C MET A 62 14.39 15.70 -15.71
N LEU A 63 14.05 15.14 -14.54
CA LEU A 63 13.67 15.93 -13.37
C LEU A 63 14.79 16.83 -12.88
N GLN A 64 16.05 16.59 -13.29
CA GLN A 64 17.17 17.52 -13.06
C GLN A 64 16.97 18.89 -13.73
N SER A 65 16.08 18.96 -14.72
CA SER A 65 15.70 20.18 -15.44
C SER A 65 14.29 20.66 -15.03
N LEU A 66 13.78 20.24 -13.87
CA LEU A 66 12.48 20.69 -13.38
C LEU A 66 12.49 22.23 -13.19
N PRO A 67 11.50 22.98 -13.69
CA PRO A 67 11.42 24.42 -13.46
C PRO A 67 11.35 24.75 -11.95
N SER A 68 12.14 25.71 -11.48
CA SER A 68 12.21 26.08 -10.05
C SER A 68 10.87 26.56 -9.48
N ARG A 69 10.05 27.24 -10.29
CA ARG A 69 8.67 27.67 -9.94
C ARG A 69 7.63 26.54 -9.85
N THR A 70 8.06 25.27 -9.93
CA THR A 70 7.12 24.14 -9.90
C THR A 70 6.55 23.98 -8.51
N GLU A 71 5.23 24.09 -8.39
CA GLU A 71 4.51 23.90 -7.14
C GLU A 71 3.99 22.46 -6.99
N VAL A 72 3.65 21.81 -8.12
CA VAL A 72 3.14 20.44 -8.16
C VAL A 72 3.84 19.64 -9.25
N LEU A 73 4.48 18.54 -8.87
CA LEU A 73 4.99 17.54 -9.80
C LEU A 73 4.08 16.31 -9.80
N ILE A 74 3.53 15.99 -10.97
CA ILE A 74 2.77 14.75 -11.21
C ILE A 74 3.59 13.89 -12.17
N PHE A 75 4.27 12.88 -11.64
CA PHE A 75 5.13 11.99 -12.41
C PHE A 75 4.66 10.56 -12.23
N THR A 76 3.45 10.24 -12.71
CA THR A 76 2.77 8.97 -12.41
C THR A 76 2.74 8.00 -13.59
N GLY A 77 2.67 6.69 -13.34
CA GLY A 77 2.47 5.70 -14.41
C GLY A 77 3.67 5.53 -15.36
N ASN A 78 4.89 5.82 -14.91
CA ASN A 78 6.12 5.55 -15.67
C ASN A 78 6.81 4.28 -15.13
N ILE A 79 8.05 4.00 -15.55
CA ILE A 79 8.79 2.79 -15.14
C ILE A 79 10.14 3.21 -14.55
N ILE A 80 10.14 3.62 -13.29
CA ILE A 80 11.31 4.17 -12.59
C ILE A 80 11.69 3.26 -11.43
N PRO A 81 12.40 2.15 -11.68
CA PRO A 81 12.74 1.20 -10.63
C PRO A 81 13.64 1.79 -9.53
N THR A 82 14.37 2.86 -9.83
CA THR A 82 15.29 3.50 -8.88
C THR A 82 15.25 5.02 -9.00
N LEU A 83 15.05 5.70 -7.86
CA LEU A 83 15.25 7.13 -7.75
C LEU A 83 16.71 7.44 -7.35
N PRO A 84 17.43 8.23 -8.16
CA PRO A 84 18.82 8.58 -7.87
C PRO A 84 18.96 9.68 -6.81
N ILE A 85 20.15 9.80 -6.24
CA ILE A 85 20.53 10.97 -5.44
C ILE A 85 20.29 12.29 -6.19
N ASN A 86 19.84 13.33 -5.50
CA ASN A 86 19.55 14.66 -6.06
C ASN A 86 18.63 14.60 -7.31
N LEU A 87 17.39 14.13 -7.11
CA LEU A 87 16.43 13.91 -8.18
C LEU A 87 16.17 15.17 -9.04
N PHE A 88 16.04 16.34 -8.41
CA PHE A 88 15.53 17.55 -9.05
C PHE A 88 16.58 18.57 -9.47
N ASN A 89 17.54 18.90 -8.61
CA ASN A 89 18.65 19.78 -8.97
C ASN A 89 19.74 19.65 -7.90
N LYS A 90 21.00 19.87 -8.28
CA LYS A 90 22.13 19.82 -7.33
C LYS A 90 22.32 21.14 -6.59
N THR A 91 21.96 22.25 -7.21
CA THR A 91 22.27 23.61 -6.75
C THR A 91 21.04 24.41 -6.33
N GLU A 92 19.92 24.25 -7.02
CA GLU A 92 18.70 25.05 -6.76
C GLU A 92 17.83 24.46 -5.65
N PHE A 93 17.17 25.34 -4.92
CA PHE A 93 16.12 24.99 -3.96
C PHE A 93 14.75 25.12 -4.63
N PHE A 94 13.84 24.22 -4.28
CA PHE A 94 12.47 24.22 -4.76
C PHE A 94 11.55 24.65 -3.61
N ASP A 95 11.63 25.93 -3.25
CA ASP A 95 10.90 26.50 -2.11
C ASP A 95 9.39 26.62 -2.38
N ASP A 96 8.98 26.60 -3.65
CA ASP A 96 7.57 26.61 -4.06
C ASP A 96 6.98 25.19 -4.21
N LEU A 97 7.83 24.14 -4.27
CA LEU A 97 7.38 22.78 -4.53
C LEU A 97 6.68 22.21 -3.29
N ASP A 98 5.37 22.08 -3.40
CA ASP A 98 4.48 21.68 -2.30
C ASP A 98 4.08 20.20 -2.40
N THR A 99 3.91 19.68 -3.62
CA THR A 99 3.44 18.30 -3.85
C THR A 99 4.30 17.55 -4.86
N ILE A 100 4.70 16.33 -4.50
CA ILE A 100 5.36 15.37 -5.39
C ILE A 100 4.51 14.09 -5.45
N ASP A 101 3.98 13.79 -6.64
CA ASP A 101 3.29 12.53 -6.91
C ASP A 101 4.12 11.62 -7.83
N LEU A 102 4.59 10.52 -7.25
CA LEU A 102 5.40 9.47 -7.88
C LEU A 102 4.65 8.13 -7.89
N SER A 103 3.31 8.16 -7.93
CA SER A 103 2.50 6.95 -7.90
C SER A 103 2.64 6.10 -9.16
N GLY A 104 2.58 4.77 -9.02
CA GLY A 104 2.50 3.87 -10.17
C GLY A 104 3.78 3.85 -11.01
N ASN A 105 4.96 3.96 -10.41
CA ASN A 105 6.24 4.01 -11.14
C ASN A 105 7.08 2.74 -11.03
N HIS A 106 6.60 1.72 -10.33
CA HIS A 106 7.37 0.51 -10.00
C HIS A 106 8.69 0.82 -9.26
N ILE A 107 8.70 1.87 -8.44
CA ILE A 107 9.87 2.26 -7.65
C ILE A 107 10.15 1.17 -6.63
N ARG A 108 11.34 0.57 -6.72
CA ARG A 108 11.84 -0.40 -5.75
C ARG A 108 12.81 0.22 -4.77
N PHE A 109 13.64 1.12 -5.27
CA PHE A 109 14.73 1.73 -4.51
C PHE A 109 14.69 3.25 -4.60
N ILE A 110 14.81 3.91 -3.44
CA ILE A 110 15.01 5.35 -3.34
C ILE A 110 16.36 5.54 -2.67
N GLN A 111 17.32 6.15 -3.37
CA GLN A 111 18.65 6.38 -2.80
C GLN A 111 18.60 7.42 -1.67
N GLY A 112 19.46 7.29 -0.67
CA GLY A 112 19.61 8.33 0.36
C GLY A 112 19.94 9.68 -0.28
N LYS A 113 19.33 10.77 0.21
CA LYS A 113 19.44 12.13 -0.39
C LYS A 113 18.83 12.27 -1.79
N THR A 114 17.89 11.40 -2.18
CA THR A 114 17.07 11.60 -3.39
C THR A 114 16.37 12.96 -3.35
N PHE A 115 15.71 13.27 -2.23
CA PHE A 115 14.88 14.47 -2.02
C PHE A 115 15.65 15.63 -1.39
N HIS A 116 16.86 15.93 -1.86
CA HIS A 116 17.63 17.06 -1.35
C HIS A 116 17.04 18.39 -1.88
N ARG A 117 17.03 19.45 -1.05
CA ARG A 117 16.57 20.83 -1.37
C ARG A 117 15.09 21.00 -1.73
N VAL A 118 14.22 20.17 -1.15
CA VAL A 118 12.75 20.25 -1.30
C VAL A 118 12.05 20.40 0.05
N SER A 119 12.60 21.25 0.92
CA SER A 119 12.15 21.42 2.32
C SER A 119 10.69 21.84 2.45
N ALA A 120 10.15 22.56 1.46
CA ALA A 120 8.79 23.08 1.43
C ALA A 120 7.72 22.03 1.03
N VAL A 121 8.11 20.82 0.62
CA VAL A 121 7.15 19.79 0.20
C VAL A 121 6.32 19.34 1.39
N LYS A 122 4.99 19.48 1.25
CA LYS A 122 4.01 19.06 2.25
C LYS A 122 3.41 17.70 1.97
N THR A 123 3.34 17.31 0.69
CA THR A 123 2.72 16.07 0.26
C THR A 123 3.65 15.25 -0.61
N LEU A 124 4.00 14.05 -0.15
CA LEU A 124 4.73 13.05 -0.93
C LEU A 124 3.83 11.84 -1.16
N ILE A 125 3.63 11.48 -2.44
CA ILE A 125 2.79 10.36 -2.85
C ILE A 125 3.62 9.30 -3.56
N LEU A 126 3.69 8.12 -2.97
CA LEU A 126 4.44 6.96 -3.45
C LEU A 126 3.53 5.73 -3.63
N ASN A 127 2.23 5.95 -3.78
CA ASN A 127 1.24 4.89 -3.91
C ASN A 127 1.53 3.97 -5.11
N HIS A 128 1.13 2.71 -5.02
CA HIS A 128 1.24 1.75 -6.13
C HIS A 128 2.68 1.65 -6.65
N ASN A 129 3.63 1.43 -5.75
CA ASN A 129 5.04 1.16 -6.07
C ASN A 129 5.45 -0.19 -5.45
N ASP A 130 6.72 -0.55 -5.60
CA ASP A 130 7.26 -1.86 -5.24
C ASP A 130 8.40 -1.70 -4.22
N LEU A 131 8.27 -0.80 -3.25
CA LEU A 131 9.36 -0.40 -2.36
C LEU A 131 9.92 -1.60 -1.60
N GLU A 132 11.23 -1.77 -1.69
CA GLU A 132 11.98 -2.77 -0.95
C GLU A 132 12.80 -2.03 0.12
N ILE A 133 12.40 -2.05 1.40
CA ILE A 133 13.05 -1.24 2.48
C ILE A 133 13.74 -2.05 3.58
N THR A 134 13.96 -3.35 3.38
CA THR A 134 14.46 -4.29 4.41
C THR A 134 15.95 -4.26 4.72
N ASP A 135 16.74 -3.36 4.11
CA ASP A 135 18.20 -3.33 4.30
C ASP A 135 18.63 -2.13 5.16
N GLU A 136 18.96 -2.41 6.43
CA GLU A 136 19.33 -1.41 7.46
C GLU A 136 20.54 -0.55 7.07
N LYS A 137 21.44 -1.07 6.23
CA LYS A 137 22.72 -0.40 5.94
C LYS A 137 22.62 0.77 4.95
N GLU A 138 21.53 0.93 4.22
CA GLU A 138 21.44 1.94 3.15
C GLU A 138 20.26 2.92 3.26
N ARG A 139 19.34 2.73 4.21
CA ARG A 139 18.00 3.34 4.10
C ARG A 139 17.47 4.24 5.23
N PRO A 140 18.22 4.64 6.28
CA PRO A 140 17.63 5.39 7.39
C PRO A 140 17.04 6.76 6.97
N ARG A 141 17.55 7.37 5.88
CA ARG A 141 17.19 8.74 5.49
C ARG A 141 16.34 8.82 4.23
N LEU A 142 15.51 7.80 4.00
CA LEU A 142 14.66 7.65 2.81
C LEU A 142 13.80 8.89 2.55
N PHE A 143 13.21 9.46 3.61
CA PHE A 143 12.31 10.62 3.56
C PHE A 143 12.95 11.87 4.19
N SER A 144 14.27 11.97 4.18
CA SER A 144 14.97 13.13 4.75
C SER A 144 14.88 14.38 3.86
N ASN A 145 15.07 15.55 4.48
CA ASN A 145 15.04 16.89 3.88
C ASN A 145 13.66 17.41 3.49
N PHE A 146 12.59 16.82 4.04
CA PHE A 146 11.26 17.41 4.03
C PHE A 146 10.94 18.01 5.40
N ASP A 147 11.19 19.30 5.57
CA ASP A 147 10.97 19.98 6.85
C ASP A 147 9.46 20.22 7.11
N GLU A 148 8.69 20.39 6.03
CA GLU A 148 7.26 20.65 6.06
C GLU A 148 6.38 19.45 5.68
N LEU A 149 6.90 18.23 5.61
CA LEU A 149 6.09 17.07 5.19
C LEU A 149 4.90 16.85 6.13
N GLU A 150 3.68 17.03 5.63
CA GLU A 150 2.45 16.86 6.40
C GLU A 150 1.71 15.56 6.01
N HIS A 151 1.82 15.15 4.74
CA HIS A 151 1.09 14.01 4.19
C HIS A 151 2.05 13.06 3.45
N LEU A 152 2.11 11.82 3.93
CA LEU A 152 2.90 10.76 3.31
C LEU A 152 1.97 9.65 2.85
N HIS A 153 1.94 9.44 1.53
CA HIS A 153 1.11 8.42 0.91
C HIS A 153 1.91 7.18 0.49
N LEU A 154 1.61 6.05 1.15
CA LEU A 154 2.23 4.76 0.93
C LEU A 154 1.17 3.67 0.71
N THR A 155 0.05 3.99 0.06
CA THR A 155 -1.00 3.01 -0.28
C THR A 155 -0.46 2.01 -1.31
N ASN A 156 -0.50 0.70 -1.00
CA ASN A 156 0.07 -0.35 -1.86
C ASN A 156 1.46 0.01 -2.37
N ALA A 157 2.37 0.39 -1.47
CA ALA A 157 3.66 0.96 -1.82
C ALA A 157 4.82 -0.02 -1.66
N PHE A 158 4.64 -1.15 -0.96
CA PHE A 158 5.71 -2.10 -0.65
C PHE A 158 5.61 -3.36 -1.50
N SER A 159 6.77 -3.95 -1.79
CA SER A 159 6.87 -5.21 -2.55
C SER A 159 6.24 -6.38 -1.77
N GLU A 160 5.33 -7.13 -2.39
CA GLU A 160 4.70 -8.35 -1.83
C GLU A 160 5.71 -9.45 -1.45
N LYS A 161 6.95 -9.35 -1.92
CA LYS A 161 8.02 -10.30 -1.58
C LYS A 161 8.55 -10.11 -0.16
N ILE A 162 8.23 -8.98 0.47
CA ILE A 162 8.72 -8.60 1.80
C ILE A 162 7.60 -8.76 2.81
N ASN A 163 7.91 -9.37 3.95
CA ASN A 163 6.95 -9.47 5.04
C ASN A 163 6.67 -8.10 5.65
N SER A 164 5.41 -7.81 5.94
CA SER A 164 5.00 -6.55 6.56
C SER A 164 5.67 -6.24 7.87
N THR A 165 5.97 -7.26 8.68
CA THR A 165 6.69 -7.06 9.94
C THR A 165 8.10 -6.53 9.72
N ASP A 166 8.76 -6.93 8.64
CA ASP A 166 10.15 -6.58 8.37
C ASP A 166 10.25 -5.15 7.88
N TYR A 167 9.40 -4.73 6.93
CA TYR A 167 9.41 -3.35 6.49
C TYR A 167 8.88 -2.38 7.56
N LEU A 168 7.97 -2.80 8.44
CA LEU A 168 7.51 -1.96 9.57
C LEU A 168 8.61 -1.71 10.59
N LEU A 169 9.50 -2.69 10.83
CA LEU A 169 10.71 -2.48 11.63
C LEU A 169 11.57 -1.37 11.00
N SER A 170 11.88 -1.50 9.71
CA SER A 170 12.67 -0.50 9.00
C SER A 170 11.99 0.88 8.93
N LEU A 171 10.66 0.93 8.87
CA LEU A 171 9.92 2.20 8.88
C LEU A 171 10.10 2.98 10.18
N GLU A 172 10.20 2.32 11.34
CA GLU A 172 10.45 3.02 12.60
C GLU A 172 11.77 3.81 12.54
N ASP A 173 12.84 3.15 12.09
CA ASP A 173 14.15 3.77 11.92
C ASP A 173 14.11 4.88 10.87
N ILE A 174 13.44 4.63 9.74
CA ILE A 174 13.27 5.63 8.68
C ILE A 174 12.55 6.87 9.19
N PHE A 175 11.46 6.71 9.96
CA PHE A 175 10.70 7.84 10.50
C PHE A 175 11.54 8.65 11.50
N TYR A 176 12.29 7.96 12.37
CA TYR A 176 13.19 8.59 13.33
C TYR A 176 14.32 9.37 12.63
N GLU A 177 15.04 8.72 11.72
CA GLU A 177 16.22 9.29 11.04
C GLU A 177 15.85 10.34 9.98
N SER A 178 14.65 10.26 9.40
CA SER A 178 14.13 11.26 8.47
C SER A 178 13.56 12.50 9.18
N ARG A 179 13.36 12.46 10.51
CA ARG A 179 12.79 13.55 11.33
C ARG A 179 11.48 14.10 10.78
N LEU A 180 10.51 13.21 10.59
CA LEU A 180 9.18 13.55 10.07
C LEU A 180 8.30 14.26 11.14
N ASP A 181 8.83 15.33 11.74
CA ASP A 181 8.25 16.05 12.89
C ASP A 181 6.99 16.84 12.53
N SER A 182 6.75 17.09 11.24
CA SER A 182 5.59 17.81 10.73
C SER A 182 4.48 16.89 10.22
N LEU A 183 4.70 15.57 10.17
CA LEU A 183 3.78 14.63 9.54
C LEU A 183 2.46 14.55 10.31
N LYS A 184 1.35 14.84 9.64
CA LYS A 184 -0.02 14.83 10.17
C LYS A 184 -0.83 13.64 9.67
N THR A 185 -0.58 13.17 8.45
CA THR A 185 -1.34 12.06 7.87
C THR A 185 -0.41 11.01 7.28
N LEU A 186 -0.59 9.77 7.71
CA LEU A 186 0.11 8.61 7.19
C LEU A 186 -0.90 7.64 6.58
N HIS A 187 -0.72 7.37 5.29
CA HIS A 187 -1.51 6.43 4.49
C HIS A 187 -0.73 5.14 4.31
N LEU A 188 -1.25 4.03 4.83
CA LEU A 188 -0.69 2.69 4.74
C LEU A 188 -1.73 1.67 4.28
N GLU A 189 -2.74 2.12 3.53
CA GLU A 189 -3.80 1.26 3.00
C GLU A 189 -3.24 0.23 2.02
N GLN A 190 -3.88 -0.93 1.89
CA GLN A 190 -3.54 -1.93 0.86
C GLN A 190 -2.07 -2.41 0.87
N ASN A 191 -1.45 -2.52 2.05
CA ASN A 191 -0.07 -3.02 2.19
C ASN A 191 0.01 -4.42 2.79
N GLU A 192 -1.11 -5.15 2.81
CA GLU A 192 -1.19 -6.53 3.35
C GLU A 192 -0.72 -6.68 4.81
N ILE A 193 -0.70 -5.60 5.60
CA ILE A 193 -0.21 -5.61 6.98
C ILE A 193 -1.08 -6.56 7.80
N TRP A 194 -0.53 -7.68 8.24
CA TRP A 194 -1.26 -8.69 9.02
C TRP A 194 -0.99 -8.62 10.53
N SER A 195 0.15 -8.03 10.92
CA SER A 195 0.55 -7.77 12.31
C SER A 195 1.59 -6.64 12.35
N ILE A 196 1.61 -5.88 13.45
CA ILE A 196 2.68 -4.91 13.76
C ILE A 196 3.92 -5.63 14.36
N GLY A 197 3.83 -6.95 14.61
CA GLY A 197 4.91 -7.76 15.17
C GLY A 197 5.28 -7.34 16.59
N ASN A 198 6.56 -7.49 16.95
CA ASN A 198 7.06 -7.01 18.25
C ASN A 198 7.29 -5.49 18.26
N ASN A 199 7.19 -4.83 17.11
CA ASN A 199 7.42 -3.39 17.00
C ASN A 199 6.16 -2.57 17.26
N THR A 200 5.64 -2.65 18.48
CA THR A 200 4.47 -1.87 18.89
C THR A 200 4.70 -0.35 18.82
N ARG A 201 5.94 0.12 18.63
CA ARG A 201 6.32 1.54 18.66
C ARG A 201 6.58 2.16 17.29
N VAL A 202 6.34 1.43 16.21
CA VAL A 202 6.63 1.87 14.83
C VAL A 202 6.16 3.31 14.52
N PHE A 203 4.99 3.73 15.02
CA PHE A 203 4.44 5.06 14.76
C PHE A 203 4.84 6.13 15.79
N CYS A 204 5.50 5.76 16.89
CA CYS A 204 5.84 6.68 17.98
C CYS A 204 6.83 7.79 17.59
N GLN A 205 7.50 7.65 16.44
CA GLN A 205 8.46 8.64 15.92
C GLN A 205 7.77 9.78 15.16
N LEU A 206 6.43 9.84 15.18
CA LEU A 206 5.61 10.80 14.45
C LEU A 206 4.81 11.68 15.44
N PRO A 207 5.44 12.70 16.06
CA PRO A 207 4.85 13.42 17.20
C PRO A 207 3.59 14.24 16.86
N LYS A 208 3.47 14.71 15.61
CA LYS A 208 2.32 15.48 15.11
C LYS A 208 1.30 14.63 14.33
N LEU A 209 1.44 13.30 14.31
CA LEU A 209 0.52 12.45 13.55
C LEU A 209 -0.91 12.61 14.06
N GLU A 210 -1.82 13.03 13.20
CA GLU A 210 -3.23 13.25 13.49
C GLU A 210 -4.12 12.14 12.92
N GLN A 211 -3.73 11.58 11.77
CA GLN A 211 -4.52 10.60 11.03
C GLN A 211 -3.65 9.42 10.59
N LEU A 212 -4.09 8.21 10.92
CA LEU A 212 -3.45 6.95 10.50
C LEU A 212 -4.46 6.10 9.71
N LEU A 213 -4.18 5.90 8.43
CA LEU A 213 -5.08 5.17 7.54
C LEU A 213 -4.47 3.79 7.23
N LEU A 214 -5.12 2.75 7.73
CA LEU A 214 -4.73 1.34 7.62
C LEU A 214 -5.82 0.51 6.94
N THR A 215 -6.70 1.17 6.17
CA THR A 215 -7.80 0.51 5.48
C THR A 215 -7.29 -0.58 4.54
N ASP A 216 -8.03 -1.67 4.37
CA ASP A 216 -7.72 -2.69 3.35
C ASP A 216 -6.38 -3.41 3.61
N ASN A 217 -6.10 -3.71 4.88
CA ASN A 217 -4.97 -4.53 5.29
C ASN A 217 -5.49 -5.87 5.86
N ARG A 218 -4.65 -6.62 6.56
CA ARG A 218 -4.99 -7.94 7.10
C ARG A 218 -4.85 -7.99 8.63
N LEU A 219 -4.89 -6.84 9.30
CA LEU A 219 -4.69 -6.71 10.75
C LEU A 219 -5.74 -7.54 11.50
N ARG A 220 -5.30 -8.29 12.51
CA ARG A 220 -6.19 -9.15 13.32
C ARG A 220 -6.53 -8.58 14.70
N ASP A 221 -5.78 -7.59 15.17
CA ASP A 221 -5.98 -6.89 16.45
C ASP A 221 -5.46 -5.44 16.34
N PHE A 222 -5.67 -4.66 17.41
CA PHE A 222 -5.12 -3.32 17.63
C PHE A 222 -3.98 -3.40 18.66
N ASP A 223 -2.74 -3.57 18.19
CA ASP A 223 -1.57 -3.90 19.03
C ASP A 223 -0.51 -2.79 19.11
N PHE A 224 -0.52 -1.81 18.20
CA PHE A 224 0.40 -0.68 18.26
C PHE A 224 0.11 0.26 19.44
N ARG A 225 1.17 0.90 19.93
CA ARG A 225 1.11 1.82 21.06
C ARG A 225 0.53 3.16 20.63
N ILE A 226 -0.65 3.46 21.14
CA ILE A 226 -1.31 4.74 20.91
C ILE A 226 -0.88 5.82 21.91
N ASP A 227 -0.37 5.44 23.08
CA ASP A 227 0.01 6.35 24.17
C ASP A 227 1.10 7.37 23.78
N CYS A 228 1.94 7.03 22.80
CA CYS A 228 2.99 7.93 22.27
C CYS A 228 2.49 8.83 21.12
N LEU A 229 1.29 8.60 20.58
CA LEU A 229 0.75 9.31 19.42
C LEU A 229 -0.02 10.54 19.87
N HIS A 230 0.71 11.55 20.34
CA HIS A 230 0.14 12.66 21.09
C HIS A 230 -0.75 13.61 20.29
N SER A 231 -0.86 13.49 18.98
CA SER A 231 -1.73 14.36 18.17
C SER A 231 -2.85 13.57 17.47
N LEU A 232 -2.89 12.25 17.67
CA LEU A 232 -3.76 11.35 16.92
C LEU A 232 -5.23 11.59 17.24
N ARG A 233 -6.04 11.69 16.19
CA ARG A 233 -7.47 11.98 16.26
C ARG A 233 -8.30 11.02 15.44
N TYR A 234 -7.70 10.39 14.43
CA TYR A 234 -8.42 9.54 13.51
C TYR A 234 -7.60 8.30 13.14
N ILE A 235 -8.24 7.14 13.24
CA ILE A 235 -7.70 5.86 12.78
C ILE A 235 -8.72 5.20 11.87
N ASN A 236 -8.30 4.81 10.67
CA ASN A 236 -9.14 4.00 9.79
C ASN A 236 -8.60 2.56 9.71
N LEU A 237 -9.34 1.62 10.31
CA LEU A 237 -9.09 0.17 10.31
C LEU A 237 -10.14 -0.58 9.49
N GLU A 238 -10.91 0.09 8.63
CA GLU A 238 -11.89 -0.57 7.77
C GLU A 238 -11.26 -1.63 6.88
N ARG A 239 -12.03 -2.67 6.51
CA ARG A 239 -11.56 -3.76 5.64
C ARG A 239 -10.26 -4.40 6.15
N ASN A 240 -10.25 -4.79 7.43
CA ASN A 240 -9.19 -5.61 8.03
C ASN A 240 -9.78 -6.95 8.53
N MET A 241 -9.00 -7.71 9.29
CA MET A 241 -9.38 -9.02 9.82
C MET A 241 -9.57 -8.99 11.35
N ILE A 242 -9.88 -7.83 11.92
CA ILE A 242 -10.01 -7.65 13.36
C ILE A 242 -11.25 -8.41 13.86
N THR A 243 -11.05 -9.25 14.87
CA THR A 243 -12.15 -10.05 15.45
C THR A 243 -12.74 -9.41 16.70
N ARG A 244 -11.87 -8.79 17.51
CA ARG A 244 -12.13 -8.06 18.75
C ARG A 244 -10.86 -7.31 19.14
N PHE A 245 -10.96 -6.30 20.00
CA PHE A 245 -9.79 -5.74 20.68
C PHE A 245 -9.47 -6.56 21.94
N SER A 246 -8.17 -6.72 22.22
CA SER A 246 -7.70 -7.28 23.49
C SER A 246 -7.98 -6.35 24.68
N ASP A 247 -8.02 -6.92 25.89
CA ASP A 247 -8.27 -6.15 27.12
C ASP A 247 -7.24 -5.03 27.33
N ASP A 248 -5.99 -5.30 26.98
CA ASP A 248 -4.93 -4.31 27.10
C ASP A 248 -5.06 -3.21 26.03
N ALA A 249 -5.50 -3.55 24.81
CA ALA A 249 -5.81 -2.56 23.78
C ALA A 249 -6.94 -1.62 24.22
N MET A 250 -8.02 -2.18 24.78
CA MET A 250 -9.16 -1.41 25.30
C MET A 250 -8.73 -0.49 26.44
N LYS A 251 -7.98 -0.99 27.43
CA LYS A 251 -7.44 -0.16 28.53
C LYS A 251 -6.55 0.97 28.02
N ARG A 252 -5.69 0.70 27.02
CA ARG A 252 -4.83 1.73 26.40
C ARG A 252 -5.67 2.80 25.70
N LEU A 253 -6.70 2.41 24.95
CA LEU A 253 -7.59 3.33 24.26
C LEU A 253 -8.40 4.21 25.22
N ASP A 254 -8.92 3.63 26.31
CA ASP A 254 -9.65 4.38 27.33
C ASP A 254 -8.74 5.39 28.02
N LYS A 255 -7.54 4.97 28.46
CA LYS A 255 -6.54 5.86 29.04
C LYS A 255 -6.14 6.98 28.07
N TYR A 256 -5.92 6.64 26.81
CA TYR A 256 -5.60 7.62 25.77
C TYR A 256 -6.72 8.66 25.63
N THR A 257 -7.97 8.21 25.58
CA THR A 257 -9.14 9.09 25.42
C THR A 257 -9.39 9.95 26.65
N GLU A 258 -9.20 9.41 27.86
CA GLU A 258 -9.35 10.13 29.12
C GLU A 258 -8.38 11.32 29.21
N ILE A 259 -7.10 11.10 28.90
CA ILE A 259 -6.06 12.15 28.92
C ILE A 259 -6.38 13.28 27.92
N ARG A 260 -7.17 12.99 26.88
CA ARG A 260 -7.42 13.90 25.75
C ARG A 260 -8.81 14.48 25.68
N SER A 261 -9.64 14.21 26.69
CA SER A 261 -10.94 14.84 26.86
C SER A 261 -10.83 16.38 26.77
N PRO A 262 -11.71 17.07 26.02
CA PRO A 262 -12.94 16.58 25.38
C PRO A 262 -12.76 16.05 23.95
N ARG A 263 -11.54 16.01 23.40
CA ARG A 263 -11.30 15.55 22.02
C ARG A 263 -11.30 14.03 21.97
N LYS A 264 -12.42 13.46 21.49
CA LYS A 264 -12.54 12.02 21.26
C LYS A 264 -11.68 11.61 20.06
N ILE A 265 -10.97 10.50 20.21
CA ILE A 265 -10.39 9.82 19.06
C ILE A 265 -11.50 9.12 18.29
N LYS A 266 -11.48 9.27 16.97
CA LYS A 266 -12.40 8.64 16.05
C LYS A 266 -11.76 7.42 15.40
N ILE A 267 -12.43 6.27 15.47
CA ILE A 267 -11.94 5.00 14.93
C ILE A 267 -13.01 4.42 14.02
N ARG A 268 -12.65 4.20 12.74
CA ARG A 268 -13.45 3.42 11.80
C ARG A 268 -12.96 2.00 11.76
N MET A 269 -13.86 1.03 11.87
CA MET A 269 -13.51 -0.39 11.81
C MET A 269 -14.62 -1.25 11.19
N ARG A 270 -15.43 -0.67 10.30
CA ARG A 270 -16.42 -1.41 9.51
C ARG A 270 -15.74 -2.46 8.62
N GLN A 271 -16.50 -3.48 8.22
CA GLN A 271 -16.01 -4.54 7.33
C GLN A 271 -14.79 -5.31 7.90
N ASN A 272 -14.80 -5.58 9.20
CA ASN A 272 -13.84 -6.45 9.87
C ASN A 272 -14.44 -7.85 10.14
N ASN A 273 -13.60 -8.81 10.49
CA ASN A 273 -13.98 -10.22 10.68
C ASN A 273 -14.49 -10.52 12.11
N MET A 274 -15.54 -9.82 12.53
CA MET A 274 -16.01 -9.87 13.92
C MET A 274 -16.52 -11.26 14.31
N VAL A 275 -16.08 -11.76 15.46
CA VAL A 275 -16.56 -13.03 16.04
C VAL A 275 -17.49 -12.72 17.21
N CYS A 276 -18.73 -13.22 17.18
CA CYS A 276 -19.77 -12.93 18.16
C CYS A 276 -20.09 -14.15 19.03
N ASP A 277 -19.13 -14.50 19.88
CA ASP A 277 -19.24 -15.53 20.90
C ASP A 277 -18.81 -14.97 22.28
N CYS A 278 -18.71 -15.84 23.29
CA CYS A 278 -18.28 -15.43 24.63
C CYS A 278 -16.93 -14.70 24.69
N ARG A 279 -16.01 -14.93 23.76
CA ARG A 279 -14.65 -14.35 23.77
C ARG A 279 -14.68 -12.85 23.43
N SER A 280 -15.70 -12.42 22.70
CA SER A 280 -15.92 -11.02 22.33
C SER A 280 -16.85 -10.28 23.28
N LYS A 281 -17.37 -10.95 24.33
CA LYS A 281 -18.29 -10.36 25.30
C LYS A 281 -17.73 -9.08 25.93
N HIS A 282 -16.50 -9.13 26.44
CA HIS A 282 -15.87 -7.97 27.07
C HIS A 282 -15.67 -6.81 26.08
N PHE A 283 -15.29 -7.12 24.84
CA PHE A 283 -15.15 -6.12 23.78
C PHE A 283 -16.47 -5.44 23.40
N ILE A 284 -17.55 -6.21 23.25
CA ILE A 284 -18.88 -5.68 22.93
C ILE A 284 -19.46 -4.86 24.09
N GLU A 285 -19.22 -5.28 25.33
CA GLU A 285 -19.57 -4.49 26.52
C GLU A 285 -18.78 -3.18 26.60
N TRP A 286 -17.49 -3.21 26.24
CA TRP A 286 -16.63 -2.04 26.18
C TRP A 286 -17.08 -1.02 25.11
N LEU A 287 -17.50 -1.46 23.93
CA LEU A 287 -18.04 -0.58 22.87
C LEU A 287 -19.22 0.29 23.35
N ASN A 288 -20.01 -0.20 24.32
CA ASN A 288 -21.13 0.56 24.90
C ASN A 288 -20.70 1.60 25.94
N LYS A 289 -19.47 1.50 26.46
CA LYS A 289 -18.99 2.28 27.63
C LYS A 289 -17.84 3.22 27.30
N THR A 290 -17.06 2.92 26.27
CA THR A 290 -15.87 3.70 25.93
C THR A 290 -16.22 5.13 25.53
N ASN A 291 -15.32 6.06 25.84
CA ASN A 291 -15.40 7.45 25.38
C ASN A 291 -14.82 7.65 23.97
N ALA A 292 -14.13 6.65 23.42
CA ALA A 292 -13.67 6.67 22.04
C ALA A 292 -14.86 6.67 21.08
N ASP A 293 -14.77 7.43 20.00
CA ASP A 293 -15.79 7.47 18.95
C ASP A 293 -15.55 6.32 17.96
N ILE A 294 -16.12 5.15 18.25
CA ILE A 294 -16.10 3.99 17.35
C ILE A 294 -17.29 4.12 16.39
N GLU A 295 -17.02 4.52 15.14
CA GLU A 295 -18.06 4.85 14.17
C GLU A 295 -18.90 3.61 13.81
N ASP A 296 -20.22 3.78 13.86
CA ASP A 296 -21.23 2.79 13.48
C ASP A 296 -21.03 1.40 14.11
N TRP A 297 -20.49 1.32 15.33
CA TRP A 297 -20.16 0.02 15.94
C TRP A 297 -21.34 -0.93 16.09
N ARG A 298 -22.55 -0.38 16.23
CA ARG A 298 -23.80 -1.14 16.29
C ARG A 298 -24.10 -1.92 15.00
N ASP A 299 -23.58 -1.45 13.86
CA ASP A 299 -23.79 -2.01 12.53
C ASP A 299 -22.71 -3.03 12.15
N PHE A 300 -21.75 -3.30 13.02
CA PHE A 300 -20.73 -4.33 12.78
C PHE A 300 -21.40 -5.70 12.66
N LYS A 301 -21.11 -6.40 11.57
CA LYS A 301 -21.68 -7.72 11.29
C LYS A 301 -20.79 -8.82 11.85
N CYS A 302 -21.40 -9.79 12.51
CA CYS A 302 -20.76 -11.01 12.96
C CYS A 302 -20.50 -11.93 11.78
N ASN A 303 -19.22 -12.17 11.44
CA ASN A 303 -18.86 -13.13 10.41
C ASN A 303 -18.87 -14.57 10.96
N ASP A 304 -18.58 -14.71 12.25
CA ASP A 304 -18.66 -15.97 12.99
C ASP A 304 -19.26 -15.70 14.38
N GLY A 305 -19.70 -16.73 15.11
CA GLY A 305 -20.23 -16.56 16.45
C GLY A 305 -20.96 -17.78 17.01
N TYR A 306 -21.16 -17.77 18.33
CA TYR A 306 -21.93 -18.80 19.04
C TYR A 306 -22.93 -18.17 20.03
N PRO A 307 -24.22 -18.58 20.01
CA PRO A 307 -24.82 -19.64 19.17
C PRO A 307 -24.74 -19.32 17.67
N SER A 308 -24.82 -20.35 16.80
CA SER A 308 -24.69 -20.19 15.34
C SER A 308 -25.66 -19.18 14.73
N SER A 309 -26.78 -18.92 15.42
CA SER A 309 -27.74 -17.86 15.09
C SER A 309 -27.17 -16.43 15.14
N ASN A 310 -25.97 -16.22 15.70
CA ASN A 310 -25.30 -14.92 15.72
C ASN A 310 -24.64 -14.57 14.38
N VAL A 311 -24.33 -15.56 13.54
CA VAL A 311 -23.69 -15.34 12.24
C VAL A 311 -24.59 -14.50 11.33
N GLY A 312 -24.01 -13.47 10.70
CA GLY A 312 -24.71 -12.55 9.81
C GLY A 312 -25.48 -11.41 10.49
N LYS A 313 -25.73 -11.50 11.80
CA LYS A 313 -26.37 -10.43 12.58
C LYS A 313 -25.43 -9.25 12.80
N THR A 314 -26.01 -8.06 12.95
CA THR A 314 -25.30 -6.90 13.47
C THR A 314 -25.13 -6.98 14.98
N LEU A 315 -24.15 -6.29 15.56
CA LEU A 315 -23.96 -6.25 17.02
C LEU A 315 -25.19 -5.74 17.78
N LYS A 316 -26.01 -4.89 17.15
CA LYS A 316 -27.31 -4.45 17.71
C LYS A 316 -28.32 -5.60 17.89
N GLU A 317 -28.26 -6.61 17.03
CA GLU A 317 -29.20 -7.75 16.99
C GLU A 317 -28.70 -8.95 17.81
N VAL A 318 -27.47 -8.90 18.31
CA VAL A 318 -26.90 -9.95 19.17
C VAL A 318 -27.34 -9.74 20.60
N HIS A 319 -28.12 -10.69 21.13
CA HIS A 319 -28.62 -10.66 22.51
C HIS A 319 -27.92 -11.63 23.45
N GLU A 320 -27.26 -12.65 22.91
CA GLU A 320 -26.60 -13.68 23.71
C GLU A 320 -25.24 -14.08 23.11
N LEU A 321 -24.22 -14.13 23.97
CA LEU A 321 -22.86 -14.53 23.63
C LEU A 321 -22.47 -15.72 24.51
N ARG A 322 -22.30 -16.90 23.91
CA ARG A 322 -21.93 -18.14 24.61
C ARG A 322 -20.64 -18.71 24.03
N CYS A 323 -19.97 -19.55 24.81
CA CYS A 323 -18.86 -20.34 24.29
C CYS A 323 -19.41 -21.61 23.62
N PRO A 324 -18.83 -22.04 22.48
CA PRO A 324 -19.18 -23.32 21.85
C PRO A 324 -18.73 -24.53 22.68
N TYR A 325 -17.75 -24.35 23.57
CA TYR A 325 -17.27 -25.37 24.50
C TYR A 325 -17.70 -25.05 25.93
N ASP A 326 -17.90 -26.08 26.75
CA ASP A 326 -18.08 -25.94 28.19
C ASP A 326 -16.74 -25.74 28.92
N THR A 327 -16.78 -25.51 30.24
CA THR A 327 -15.59 -25.33 31.09
C THR A 327 -14.71 -26.57 31.20
N SER A 328 -15.19 -27.72 30.74
CA SER A 328 -14.48 -29.00 30.68
C SER A 328 -13.89 -29.27 29.29
N GLY A 329 -14.04 -28.34 28.35
CA GLY A 329 -13.53 -28.45 26.98
C GLY A 329 -14.39 -29.28 26.04
N ASN A 330 -15.56 -29.76 26.48
CA ASN A 330 -16.47 -30.52 25.64
C ASN A 330 -17.29 -29.55 24.78
N MET A 331 -17.49 -29.91 23.50
CA MET A 331 -18.37 -29.15 22.62
C MET A 331 -19.79 -29.21 23.17
N ARG A 332 -20.39 -28.04 23.43
CA ARG A 332 -21.79 -27.97 23.87
C ARG A 332 -22.66 -28.55 22.76
N ALA A 333 -23.65 -29.36 23.13
CA ALA A 333 -24.59 -29.94 22.19
C ALA A 333 -25.11 -28.85 21.25
N MET A 334 -24.90 -29.05 19.95
CA MET A 334 -25.39 -28.16 18.90
C MET A 334 -26.91 -28.03 19.06
N ASP A 335 -27.42 -26.80 19.13
CA ASP A 335 -28.86 -26.58 19.24
C ASP A 335 -29.57 -27.27 18.05
N PRO A 336 -30.46 -28.26 18.28
CA PRO A 336 -31.09 -29.04 17.22
C PRO A 336 -31.95 -28.20 16.27
N LEU A 337 -32.27 -26.96 16.65
CA LEU A 337 -33.14 -26.03 15.94
C LEU A 337 -32.41 -25.07 14.98
N SER A 338 -31.09 -25.20 14.78
CA SER A 338 -30.32 -24.30 13.90
C SER A 338 -30.16 -24.79 12.45
N HIS A 339 -30.77 -25.91 12.06
CA HIS A 339 -30.81 -26.40 10.66
C HIS A 339 -31.86 -25.68 9.78
N ALA A 340 -31.83 -24.35 9.78
CA ALA A 340 -32.44 -23.53 8.72
C ALA A 340 -31.60 -22.28 8.38
N GLY A 341 -30.35 -22.21 8.86
CA GLY A 341 -29.40 -21.19 8.47
C GLY A 341 -28.53 -21.70 7.33
N HIS A 342 -28.67 -21.10 6.16
CA HIS A 342 -27.84 -21.25 4.96
C HIS A 342 -26.40 -21.72 5.24
N PHE A 343 -26.16 -23.04 5.20
CA PHE A 343 -24.90 -23.54 4.67
C PHE A 343 -24.92 -23.15 3.19
N HIS A 344 -24.18 -22.11 2.81
CA HIS A 344 -23.72 -21.97 1.43
C HIS A 344 -22.68 -23.08 1.16
N GLY A 345 -23.12 -24.34 1.24
CA GLY A 345 -22.56 -25.36 0.36
C GLY A 345 -22.88 -24.88 -1.05
N TYR A 346 -21.83 -24.78 -1.88
CA TYR A 346 -21.95 -24.47 -3.30
C TYR A 346 -23.20 -25.15 -3.88
N SER A 347 -24.17 -24.36 -4.35
CA SER A 347 -25.33 -24.86 -5.08
C SER A 347 -24.86 -25.85 -6.16
N SER A 348 -25.62 -26.91 -6.43
CA SER A 348 -25.34 -27.85 -7.52
C SER A 348 -25.07 -27.13 -8.85
N ALA A 349 -25.68 -25.97 -9.06
CA ALA A 349 -25.42 -25.08 -10.20
C ALA A 349 -24.03 -24.44 -10.17
N THR A 350 -23.51 -24.06 -9.00
CA THR A 350 -22.16 -23.47 -8.85
C THR A 350 -21.05 -24.51 -8.99
N ILE A 351 -21.26 -25.73 -8.47
CA ILE A 351 -20.36 -26.86 -8.73
C ILE A 351 -20.37 -27.18 -10.22
N GLY A 352 -21.55 -27.26 -10.84
CA GLY A 352 -21.69 -27.46 -12.29
C GLY A 352 -20.99 -26.38 -13.12
N ALA A 353 -21.12 -25.11 -12.74
CA ALA A 353 -20.48 -23.98 -13.41
C ALA A 353 -18.94 -24.03 -13.27
N LEU A 354 -18.43 -24.35 -12.09
CA LEU A 354 -16.98 -24.48 -11.86
C LEU A 354 -16.40 -25.69 -12.59
N SER A 355 -17.10 -26.84 -12.59
CA SER A 355 -16.71 -28.01 -13.36
C SER A 355 -16.72 -27.72 -14.86
N PHE A 356 -17.74 -27.01 -15.37
CA PHE A 356 -17.81 -26.60 -16.77
C PHE A 356 -16.67 -25.64 -17.12
N LEU A 357 -16.38 -24.64 -16.28
CA LEU A 357 -15.27 -23.72 -16.48
C LEU A 357 -13.92 -24.43 -16.49
N LEU A 358 -13.71 -25.40 -15.59
CA LEU A 358 -12.49 -26.22 -15.57
C LEU A 358 -12.33 -27.02 -16.87
N VAL A 359 -13.39 -27.68 -17.33
CA VAL A 359 -13.37 -28.44 -18.60
C VAL A 359 -13.18 -27.53 -19.80
N PHE A 360 -13.82 -26.36 -19.81
CA PHE A 360 -13.70 -25.38 -20.89
C PHE A 360 -12.29 -24.79 -20.96
N THR A 361 -11.73 -24.38 -19.83
CA THR A 361 -10.37 -23.81 -19.75
C THR A 361 -9.31 -24.83 -20.09
N THR A 362 -9.42 -26.07 -19.61
CA THR A 362 -8.51 -27.16 -20.00
C THR A 362 -8.60 -27.48 -21.49
N SER A 363 -9.81 -27.50 -22.07
CA SER A 363 -10.01 -27.68 -23.51
C SER A 363 -9.41 -26.52 -24.33
N LEU A 364 -9.58 -25.28 -23.87
CA LEU A 364 -8.99 -24.10 -24.50
C LEU A 364 -7.45 -24.14 -24.44
N LEU A 365 -6.88 -24.51 -23.29
CA LEU A 365 -5.44 -24.67 -23.11
C LEU A 365 -4.88 -25.76 -24.03
N LEU A 366 -5.57 -26.90 -24.18
CA LEU A 366 -5.19 -27.95 -25.11
C LEU A 366 -5.28 -27.49 -26.56
N ALA A 367 -6.32 -26.74 -26.93
CA ALA A 367 -6.44 -26.16 -28.27
C ALA A 367 -5.33 -25.16 -28.57
N VAL A 368 -5.04 -24.23 -27.63
CA VAL A 368 -3.93 -23.28 -27.74
C VAL A 368 -2.59 -24.02 -27.84
N ALA A 369 -2.39 -25.06 -27.03
CA ALA A 369 -1.19 -25.89 -27.09
C ALA A 369 -1.04 -26.65 -28.42
N TYR A 370 -2.15 -27.09 -29.00
CA TYR A 370 -2.19 -27.71 -30.32
C TYR A 370 -1.85 -26.71 -31.44
N PHE A 371 -2.50 -25.55 -31.45
CA PHE A 371 -2.24 -24.49 -32.45
C PHE A 371 -0.82 -23.93 -32.36
N HIS A 372 -0.25 -23.85 -31.16
CA HIS A 372 1.11 -23.38 -30.94
C HIS A 372 2.14 -24.51 -30.72
N LYS A 373 1.81 -25.75 -31.08
CA LYS A 373 2.66 -26.93 -30.83
C LYS A 373 4.08 -26.78 -31.33
N GLN A 374 4.29 -26.14 -32.49
CA GLN A 374 5.63 -25.92 -33.04
C GLN A 374 6.45 -24.91 -32.20
N LYS A 375 5.82 -23.83 -31.72
CA LYS A 375 6.46 -22.81 -30.87
C LYS A 375 6.71 -23.31 -29.44
N LEU A 376 5.79 -24.12 -28.90
CA LEU A 376 5.97 -24.82 -27.63
C LEU A 376 7.11 -25.83 -27.72
N LYS A 377 7.23 -26.59 -28.83
CA LYS A 377 8.34 -27.52 -29.03
C LYS A 377 9.70 -26.81 -29.02
N SER A 378 9.83 -25.63 -29.65
CA SER A 378 11.08 -24.87 -29.60
C SER A 378 11.44 -24.32 -28.21
N ILE A 379 10.45 -24.07 -27.34
CA ILE A 379 10.67 -23.57 -25.98
C ILE A 379 10.97 -24.73 -25.02
N PHE A 380 10.27 -25.86 -25.14
CA PHE A 380 10.37 -26.97 -24.19
C PHE A 380 11.53 -27.92 -24.48
N VAL A 381 11.98 -28.08 -25.73
CA VAL A 381 13.13 -28.95 -26.08
C VAL A 381 14.41 -28.55 -25.32
N PRO A 382 14.84 -27.28 -25.27
CA PRO A 382 16.02 -26.89 -24.48
C PRO A 382 15.87 -27.15 -22.97
N TYR A 383 14.66 -26.98 -22.43
CA TYR A 383 14.39 -27.17 -21.00
C TYR A 383 14.35 -28.66 -20.62
N TRP A 384 13.81 -29.50 -21.50
CA TRP A 384 13.77 -30.95 -21.31
C TRP A 384 15.17 -31.57 -21.43
N ASP A 385 16.01 -31.06 -22.34
CA ASP A 385 17.42 -31.45 -22.45
C ASP A 385 18.23 -31.07 -21.20
N PHE A 386 17.91 -29.93 -20.57
CA PHE A 386 18.52 -29.52 -19.30
C PHE A 386 18.13 -30.46 -18.14
N ILE A 387 16.86 -30.85 -18.05
CA ILE A 387 16.36 -31.76 -16.99
C ILE A 387 16.91 -33.17 -17.17
N THR A 388 16.88 -33.71 -18.38
CA THR A 388 17.39 -35.06 -18.68
C THR A 388 18.91 -35.17 -18.52
N ARG A 389 19.68 -34.12 -18.85
CA ARG A 389 21.11 -34.06 -18.53
C ARG A 389 21.36 -34.08 -17.02
N LYS A 390 20.54 -33.39 -16.21
CA LYS A 390 20.70 -33.39 -14.75
C LYS A 390 20.43 -34.75 -14.10
N ILE A 391 19.57 -35.56 -14.69
CA ILE A 391 19.24 -36.92 -14.22
C ILE A 391 20.31 -37.94 -14.66
N GLY A 392 21.02 -37.68 -15.77
CA GLY A 392 22.10 -38.53 -16.28
C GLY A 392 23.43 -38.48 -15.49
N TYR A 393 23.62 -37.50 -14.60
CA TYR A 393 24.86 -37.37 -13.79
C TYR A 393 24.72 -37.84 -12.32
N THR A 394 23.56 -38.38 -11.92
CA THR A 394 23.33 -38.88 -10.54
C THR A 394 23.24 -40.42 -10.47
N GLY A 395 23.66 -41.14 -11.51
CA GLY A 395 23.43 -42.59 -11.66
C GLY A 395 24.66 -43.47 -11.87
N LEU A 396 25.85 -43.08 -11.42
CA LEU A 396 27.04 -43.94 -11.42
C LEU A 396 27.81 -43.80 -10.10
N ASN A 397 27.53 -44.71 -9.16
CA ASN A 397 28.47 -45.27 -8.18
C ASN A 397 27.74 -46.27 -7.27
N HIS A 398 27.82 -47.56 -7.59
CA HIS A 398 28.30 -48.61 -6.69
C HIS A 398 28.27 -49.97 -7.40
N ASP A 399 29.21 -50.83 -6.98
CA ASP A 399 29.42 -52.25 -7.34
C ASP A 399 30.19 -52.44 -8.67
N GLU A 400 31.34 -53.12 -8.79
CA GLU A 400 32.02 -54.17 -8.01
C GLU A 400 33.54 -54.15 -8.33
N ALA A 401 34.36 -54.53 -7.35
CA ALA A 401 35.79 -54.81 -7.53
C ALA A 401 36.02 -56.24 -8.06
N PRO A 402 36.99 -56.49 -8.96
CA PRO A 402 37.51 -57.83 -9.20
C PRO A 402 38.89 -58.06 -8.56
N GLN A 403 39.06 -59.32 -8.14
CA GLN A 403 40.16 -59.91 -7.39
C GLN A 403 41.51 -59.96 -8.14
N GLU A 404 42.56 -60.08 -7.32
CA GLU A 404 43.94 -60.42 -7.68
C GLU A 404 44.05 -61.71 -8.52
N VAL A 405 44.97 -61.70 -9.50
CA VAL A 405 45.65 -62.89 -9.99
C VAL A 405 47.15 -62.60 -10.07
N ASN A 406 47.92 -63.37 -9.31
CA ASN A 406 49.38 -63.48 -9.37
C ASN A 406 49.85 -64.01 -10.74
N VAL A 407 50.85 -63.36 -11.34
CA VAL A 407 52.11 -63.96 -11.87
C VAL A 407 53.22 -62.93 -11.74
#